data_AF-A0A4Q7P6C0-F1
#
_entry.id   AF-A0A4Q7P6C0-F1
#
_cell.length_a   1.000
_cell.length_b   1.000
_cell.length_c   1.000
_cell.angle_alpha   90.00
_cell.angle_beta   90.00
_cell.angle_gamma   90.00
#
_symmetry.space_group_name_H-M   'P 1'
#
loop_
_entity.id
_entity.type
_entity.pdbx_description
1 polymer ?
#
loop_
_entity_poly.entity_id
_entity_poly.type
_entity_poly.pdbx_seq_one_letter_code
_entity_poly.pdbx_strand_id
1 'polypeptide(L)'
;MKKTILNISLVAAMVLAGSQQVFAKEKASKEKTEFTEAEIQRFAEIEARIMEINAMDFSEMSRDEKKELRNEVKELNKESKTMRGSGLYISTGALIIILILLIILL
;
A
#
# COMPACT_ATOMS: atom_id res chain seq x y z
N MET A 1 -3.45 -20.15 59.92
CA MET A 1 -3.21 -18.70 59.73
C MET A 1 -2.29 -18.38 58.55
N LYS A 2 -1.10 -18.97 58.44
CA LYS A 2 -0.20 -18.68 57.30
C LYS A 2 -0.80 -19.04 55.91
N LYS A 3 -1.46 -20.20 55.79
CA LYS A 3 -2.11 -20.66 54.55
C LYS A 3 -3.36 -19.84 54.18
N THR A 4 -4.12 -19.36 55.17
CA THR A 4 -5.30 -18.52 54.94
C THR A 4 -4.88 -17.11 54.50
N ILE A 5 -3.82 -16.57 55.08
CA ILE A 5 -3.21 -15.29 54.66
C ILE A 5 -2.66 -15.40 53.23
N LEU A 6 -2.00 -16.51 52.89
CA LEU A 6 -1.49 -16.76 51.54
C LEU A 6 -2.63 -16.86 50.50
N ASN A 7 -3.71 -17.57 50.83
CA ASN A 7 -4.86 -17.69 49.94
C ASN A 7 -5.58 -16.35 49.75
N ILE A 8 -5.66 -15.53 50.80
CA ILE A 8 -6.22 -14.17 50.71
C ILE A 8 -5.34 -13.26 49.85
N SER A 9 -4.00 -13.34 49.97
CA SER A 9 -3.11 -12.54 49.14
C SER A 9 -3.13 -12.98 47.67
N LEU A 10 -3.32 -14.28 47.40
CA LEU A 10 -3.44 -14.82 46.04
C LEU A 10 -4.73 -14.35 45.35
N VAL A 11 -5.85 -14.36 46.08
CA VAL A 11 -7.13 -13.86 45.56
C VAL A 11 -7.07 -12.35 45.32
N ALA A 12 -6.44 -11.58 46.22
CA ALA A 12 -6.22 -10.14 46.02
C ALA A 12 -5.35 -9.83 44.79
N ALA A 13 -4.31 -10.63 44.53
CA ALA A 13 -3.46 -10.48 43.35
C ALA A 13 -4.21 -10.78 42.04
N MET A 14 -5.10 -11.79 42.02
CA MET A 14 -5.92 -12.10 40.83
C MET A 14 -6.95 -11.01 40.53
N VAL A 15 -7.53 -10.36 41.54
CA VAL A 15 -8.48 -9.25 41.34
C VAL A 15 -7.79 -8.01 40.76
N LEU A 16 -6.57 -7.70 41.21
CA LEU A 16 -5.80 -6.54 40.72
C LEU A 16 -5.23 -6.77 39.31
N ALA A 17 -4.91 -8.01 38.93
CA ALA A 17 -4.42 -8.33 37.59
C ALA A 17 -5.54 -8.46 36.55
N GLY A 18 -6.78 -8.78 36.97
CA GLY A 18 -7.91 -9.08 36.08
C GLY A 18 -8.64 -7.88 35.48
N SER A 19 -8.35 -6.64 35.91
CA SER A 19 -9.13 -5.46 35.51
C SER A 19 -8.48 -4.57 34.44
N GLN A 20 -7.50 -5.07 33.68
CA GLN A 20 -6.96 -4.32 32.55
C GLN A 20 -7.99 -4.30 31.40
N GLN A 21 -8.80 -3.26 31.34
CA GLN A 21 -9.63 -2.98 30.18
C GLN A 21 -8.73 -2.57 29.01
N VAL A 22 -8.60 -3.46 28.02
CA VAL A 22 -7.95 -3.13 26.75
C VAL A 22 -8.93 -2.32 25.93
N PHE A 23 -8.77 -1.00 25.92
CA PHE A 23 -9.48 -0.16 24.97
C PHE A 23 -8.92 -0.44 23.57
N ALA A 24 -9.77 -0.95 22.67
CA ALA A 24 -9.44 -0.98 21.26
C ALA A 24 -9.14 0.46 20.83
N LYS A 25 -7.90 0.72 20.39
CA LYS A 25 -7.55 1.99 19.75
C LYS A 25 -8.54 2.17 18.60
N GLU A 26 -9.42 3.17 18.74
CA GLU A 26 -10.36 3.52 17.69
C GLU A 26 -9.53 3.69 16.43
N LYS A 27 -9.78 2.83 15.42
CA LYS A 27 -9.16 3.00 14.11
C LYS A 27 -9.58 4.39 13.69
N ALA A 28 -8.63 5.32 13.68
CA ALA A 28 -8.84 6.65 13.13
C ALA A 28 -9.62 6.45 11.84
N SER A 29 -10.87 6.92 11.84
CA SER A 29 -11.69 6.91 10.64
C SER A 29 -10.79 7.52 9.59
N LYS A 30 -10.41 6.75 8.57
CA LYS A 30 -9.72 7.30 7.41
C LYS A 30 -10.64 8.43 6.96
N GLU A 31 -10.25 9.67 7.24
CA GLU A 31 -10.88 10.82 6.63
C GLU A 31 -10.97 10.46 5.16
N LYS A 32 -12.19 10.55 4.61
CA LYS A 32 -12.35 10.45 3.17
C LYS A 32 -11.62 11.66 2.62
N THR A 33 -10.34 11.49 2.32
CA THR A 33 -9.58 12.41 1.49
C THR A 33 -10.34 12.44 0.18
N GLU A 34 -11.14 13.49 -0.01
CA GLU A 34 -11.79 13.75 -1.27
C GLU A 34 -10.69 13.92 -2.31
N PHE A 35 -10.83 13.23 -3.44
CA PHE A 35 -9.87 13.35 -4.51
C PHE A 35 -9.92 14.79 -5.05
N THR A 36 -8.75 15.39 -5.21
CA THR A 36 -8.62 16.68 -5.89
C THR A 36 -9.07 16.53 -7.35
N GLU A 37 -9.51 17.63 -7.98
CA GLU A 37 -9.91 17.61 -9.39
C GLU A 37 -8.77 17.10 -10.30
N ALA A 38 -7.52 17.41 -9.96
CA ALA A 38 -6.33 16.92 -10.65
C ALA A 38 -6.17 15.40 -10.53
N GLU A 39 -6.43 14.83 -9.36
CA GLU A 39 -6.38 13.37 -9.16
C GLU A 39 -7.48 12.67 -9.97
N ILE A 40 -8.69 13.23 -9.99
CA ILE A 40 -9.82 12.68 -10.78
C ILE A 40 -9.50 12.68 -12.27
N GLN A 41 -8.96 13.80 -12.79
CA GLN A 41 -8.52 13.89 -14.19
C GLN A 41 -7.44 12.85 -14.48
N ARG A 42 -6.47 12.70 -13.57
CA ARG A 42 -5.40 11.72 -13.73
C ARG A 42 -5.90 10.27 -13.69
N PHE A 43 -6.89 9.94 -12.86
CA PHE A 43 -7.55 8.63 -12.89
C PHE A 43 -8.21 8.35 -14.24
N ALA A 44 -8.89 9.35 -14.82
CA ALA A 44 -9.53 9.22 -16.13
C ALA A 44 -8.51 8.97 -17.25
N GLU A 45 -7.36 9.64 -17.21
CA GLU A 45 -6.25 9.40 -18.15
C GLU A 45 -5.70 7.98 -18.02
N ILE A 46 -5.46 7.52 -16.78
CA ILE A 46 -4.98 6.16 -16.50
C ILE A 46 -5.97 5.12 -17.03
N GLU A 47 -7.27 5.34 -16.79
CA GLU A 47 -8.33 4.45 -17.28
C GLU A 47 -8.37 4.39 -18.81
N ALA A 48 -8.31 5.54 -19.48
CA ALA A 48 -8.27 5.63 -20.93
C ALA A 48 -7.09 4.85 -21.53
N ARG A 49 -5.89 4.99 -20.95
CA ARG A 49 -4.70 4.27 -21.43
C ARG A 49 -4.80 2.76 -21.22
N ILE A 50 -5.35 2.32 -20.09
CA ILE A 50 -5.57 0.89 -19.84
C ILE A 50 -6.58 0.32 -20.83
N MET A 51 -7.66 1.05 -21.12
CA MET A 51 -8.64 0.63 -22.12
C MET A 51 -8.02 0.53 -23.52
N GLU A 52 -7.19 1.50 -23.90
CA GLU A 52 -6.45 1.47 -25.16
C GLU A 52 -5.56 0.22 -25.25
N ILE A 53 -4.71 -0.02 -24.25
CA ILE A 53 -3.84 -1.21 -24.20
C ILE A 53 -4.69 -2.48 -24.28
N ASN A 54 -5.79 -2.57 -23.54
CA ASN A 54 -6.67 -3.73 -23.54
C ASN A 54 -7.37 -3.98 -24.89
N ALA A 55 -7.56 -2.93 -25.70
CA ALA A 55 -8.15 -3.02 -27.04
C ALA A 55 -7.11 -3.35 -28.13
N MET A 56 -5.81 -3.32 -27.82
CA MET A 56 -4.76 -3.67 -28.78
C MET A 56 -4.79 -5.14 -29.13
N ASP A 57 -4.48 -5.46 -30.39
CA ASP A 57 -4.19 -6.83 -30.79
C ASP A 57 -2.72 -7.18 -30.47
N PHE A 58 -2.55 -8.19 -29.62
CA PHE A 58 -1.24 -8.67 -29.20
C PHE A 58 -0.72 -9.83 -30.05
N SER A 59 -1.49 -10.31 -31.03
CA SER A 59 -1.15 -11.51 -31.80
C SER A 59 0.21 -11.40 -32.51
N GLU A 60 0.50 -10.23 -33.09
CA GLU A 60 1.72 -9.96 -33.86
C GLU A 60 2.88 -9.38 -33.03
N MET A 61 2.65 -9.05 -31.76
CA MET A 61 3.67 -8.43 -30.91
C MET A 61 4.72 -9.43 -30.42
N SER A 62 5.97 -8.99 -30.37
CA SER A 62 7.10 -9.71 -29.80
C SER A 62 6.95 -9.87 -28.28
N ARG A 63 7.76 -10.77 -27.70
CA ARG A 63 7.75 -11.01 -26.25
C ARG A 63 8.20 -9.79 -25.45
N ASP A 64 9.10 -8.99 -26.01
CA ASP A 64 9.65 -7.80 -25.35
C ASP A 64 8.63 -6.67 -25.36
N GLU A 65 7.93 -6.42 -26.48
CA GLU A 65 6.87 -5.41 -26.54
C GLU A 65 5.69 -5.77 -25.62
N LYS A 66 5.31 -7.05 -25.55
CA LYS A 66 4.30 -7.53 -24.59
C LYS A 66 4.74 -7.33 -23.14
N LYS A 67 6.04 -7.46 -22.86
CA LYS A 67 6.61 -7.24 -21.53
C LYS A 67 6.59 -5.75 -21.17
N GLU A 68 6.85 -4.87 -22.12
CA GLU A 68 6.76 -3.42 -21.94
C GLU A 68 5.33 -2.99 -21.61
N LEU A 69 4.32 -3.42 -22.39
CA LEU A 69 2.92 -3.12 -22.09
C LEU A 69 2.48 -3.64 -20.71
N ARG A 70 2.96 -4.83 -20.31
CA ARG A 70 2.71 -5.37 -18.97
C ARG A 70 3.36 -4.55 -17.86
N ASN A 71 4.53 -3.97 -18.12
CA ASN A 71 5.20 -3.10 -17.16
C ASN A 71 4.46 -1.77 -17.05
N GLU A 72 4.04 -1.19 -18.17
CA GLU A 72 3.24 0.03 -18.23
C GLU A 72 1.95 -0.11 -17.41
N VAL A 73 1.16 -1.17 -17.65
CA VAL A 73 -0.08 -1.42 -16.88
C VAL A 73 0.19 -1.59 -15.38
N LYS A 74 1.31 -2.23 -15.00
CA LYS A 74 1.70 -2.37 -13.59
C LYS A 74 2.06 -1.04 -12.96
N GLU A 75 2.68 -0.13 -13.69
CA GLU A 75 3.03 1.20 -13.22
C GLU A 75 1.78 2.07 -13.03
N LEU A 76 0.87 2.09 -14.02
CA LEU A 76 -0.44 2.75 -13.91
C LEU A 76 -1.25 2.23 -12.71
N ASN A 77 -1.17 0.92 -12.42
CA ASN A 77 -1.80 0.32 -11.25
C ASN A 77 -1.14 0.75 -9.92
N LYS A 78 0.19 0.92 -9.90
CA LYS A 78 0.89 1.45 -8.73
C LYS A 78 0.51 2.91 -8.49
N GLU A 79 0.50 3.72 -9.54
CA GLU A 79 0.15 5.14 -9.50
C GLU A 79 -1.26 5.35 -8.90
N SER A 80 -2.26 4.66 -9.43
CA SER A 80 -3.65 4.71 -8.95
C SER A 80 -3.81 4.24 -7.49
N LYS A 81 -3.00 3.29 -7.01
CA LYS A 81 -3.01 2.85 -5.61
C LYS A 81 -2.35 3.87 -4.66
N THR A 82 -1.29 4.53 -5.12
CA THR A 82 -0.55 5.51 -4.31
C THR A 82 -1.30 6.83 -4.13
N MET A 83 -2.22 7.17 -5.03
CA MET A 83 -3.10 8.34 -4.88
C MET A 83 -4.00 8.30 -3.63
N ARG A 84 -4.15 7.14 -2.97
CA ARG A 84 -4.98 7.00 -1.74
C ARG A 84 -4.19 7.03 -0.44
N GLY A 85 -2.87 7.26 -0.47
CA GLY A 85 -2.05 7.22 0.74
C GLY A 85 -0.66 7.77 0.53
N SER A 86 -0.41 8.92 1.16
CA SER A 86 0.89 9.59 1.27
C SER A 86 2.05 8.60 1.50
N GLY A 87 2.87 8.44 0.47
CA GLY A 87 4.13 7.71 0.53
C GLY A 87 4.89 8.01 -0.75
N LEU A 88 5.92 8.84 -0.66
CA LEU A 88 6.83 9.11 -1.76
C LEU A 88 7.46 7.79 -2.21
N TYR A 89 7.12 7.31 -3.42
CA TYR A 89 7.75 6.14 -4.01
C TYR A 89 8.45 6.51 -5.31
N ILE A 90 9.74 6.19 -5.35
CA ILE A 90 10.58 6.25 -6.55
C ILE A 90 9.93 5.35 -7.61
N SER A 91 9.56 5.94 -8.74
CA SER A 91 9.02 5.21 -9.91
C SER A 91 9.98 4.09 -10.32
N THR A 92 9.45 2.98 -10.85
CA THR A 92 10.31 1.94 -11.43
C THR A 92 11.15 2.51 -12.59
N GLY A 93 10.64 3.52 -13.31
CA GLY A 93 11.41 4.29 -14.28
C GLY A 93 12.59 5.06 -13.67
N ALA A 94 12.44 5.63 -12.47
CA ALA A 94 13.56 6.27 -11.77
C ALA A 94 14.60 5.24 -11.30
N LEU A 95 14.17 4.04 -10.88
CA LEU A 95 15.06 2.93 -10.56
C LEU A 95 15.80 2.40 -11.81
N ILE A 96 15.11 2.32 -12.95
CA ILE A 96 15.68 1.96 -14.26
C ILE A 96 16.70 3.00 -14.73
N ILE A 97 16.39 4.30 -14.63
CA ILE A 97 17.32 5.39 -14.97
C ILE A 97 18.56 5.34 -14.07
N ILE A 98 18.40 5.13 -12.75
CA ILE A 98 19.54 4.97 -11.82
C ILE A 98 20.42 3.79 -12.21
N LEU A 99 19.82 2.63 -12.55
CA LEU A 99 20.57 1.47 -13.02
C LEU A 99 21.32 1.74 -14.34
N ILE A 100 20.70 2.46 -15.30
CA ILE A 100 21.34 2.84 -16.57
C ILE A 100 22.53 3.79 -16.31
N LEU A 101 22.36 4.79 -15.44
CA LEU A 101 23.42 5.73 -15.09
C LEU A 101 24.62 5.04 -14.41
N LEU A 102 24.38 4.03 -13.57
CA LEU A 102 25.44 3.23 -12.95
C LEU A 102 26.24 2.38 -13.96
N ILE A 103 25.62 1.96 -15.06
CA ILE A 103 26.27 1.19 -16.13
C ILE A 103 27.12 2.10 -17.04
N ILE A 104 26.71 3.35 -17.26
CA ILE A 104 27.43 4.31 -18.12
C ILE A 104 28.64 4.93 -17.39
N LEU A 105 28.57 5.05 -16.06
CA LEU A 105 29.56 5.78 -15.25
C LEU A 105 30.62 4.88 -14.59
N LEU A 106 30.47 3.55 -14.66
CA LEU A 106 31.44 2.55 -14.23
C LEU A 106 32.32 2.11 -15.40
#